data_AF-A0A7X9F8Z8-F1
#
_entry.id   AF-A0A7X9F8Z8-F1
#
_cell.length_a   1.000
_cell.length_b   1.000
_cell.length_c   1.000
_cell.angle_alpha   90.00
_cell.angle_beta   90.00
_cell.angle_gamma   90.00
#
_symmetry.space_group_name_H-M   'P 1'
#
loop_
_entity.id
_entity.type
_entity.pdbx_description
1 polymer ?
#
loop_
_entity_poly.entity_id
_entity_poly.type
_entity_poly.pdbx_seq_one_letter_code
_entity_poly.pdbx_strand_id
1 'polypeptide(L)'
;MKTKNRIIKFSAAFLLITAILASCNKDVPLTGIELDKVNCEIMVGADLNLAVIFTPVDATNKNILWESGNTDVATVNNGIVRGVSLGKAIIKATSEENSSLQATCEVTVVPSNGQQITVSGDLTADTRWYANARYFLSGFVYVKNNATLTIEPGTIIKGVS
;
A
#
# COMPACT_ATOMS: atom_id res chain seq x y z
N MET A 1 -10.79 -78.51 -37.31
CA MET A 1 -9.69 -79.47 -37.49
C MET A 1 -8.45 -78.74 -38.02
N LYS A 2 -7.53 -78.36 -37.14
CA LYS A 2 -6.06 -78.25 -37.29
C LYS A 2 -5.49 -77.18 -36.36
N THR A 3 -5.09 -77.66 -35.20
CA THR A 3 -4.11 -77.09 -34.28
C THR A 3 -2.74 -77.03 -34.97
N LYS A 4 -1.93 -76.00 -34.71
CA LYS A 4 -0.46 -76.13 -34.59
C LYS A 4 0.11 -74.96 -33.77
N ASN A 5 0.52 -75.30 -32.54
CA ASN A 5 1.41 -74.52 -31.69
C ASN A 5 2.80 -74.37 -32.33
N ARG A 6 3.47 -73.23 -32.07
CA ARG A 6 4.93 -73.19 -31.89
C ARG A 6 5.30 -72.11 -30.87
N ILE A 7 5.89 -72.57 -29.77
CA ILE A 7 6.55 -71.80 -28.70
C ILE A 7 8.02 -71.64 -29.11
N ILE A 8 8.72 -70.55 -28.72
CA ILE A 8 10.08 -70.53 -28.10
C ILE A 8 10.58 -69.06 -27.89
N LYS A 9 10.61 -68.68 -26.59
CA LYS A 9 11.48 -67.80 -25.77
C LYS A 9 12.50 -66.84 -26.43
N PHE A 10 12.59 -65.58 -25.92
CA PHE A 10 13.87 -64.89 -25.59
C PHE A 10 13.65 -63.64 -24.70
N SER A 11 14.36 -63.64 -23.56
CA SER A 11 14.89 -62.54 -22.74
C SER A 11 14.51 -61.07 -23.05
N ALA A 12 13.92 -60.38 -22.07
CA ALA A 12 14.48 -59.16 -21.46
C ALA A 12 13.49 -58.62 -20.42
N ALA A 13 13.91 -58.61 -19.16
CA ALA A 13 13.26 -57.83 -18.13
C ALA A 13 13.37 -56.35 -18.50
N PHE A 14 12.24 -55.65 -18.63
CA PHE A 14 12.22 -54.19 -18.60
C PHE A 14 11.23 -53.74 -17.54
N LEU A 15 11.78 -53.65 -16.32
CA LEU A 15 11.18 -53.01 -15.17
C LEU A 15 11.10 -51.50 -15.49
N LEU A 16 9.99 -51.03 -16.05
CA LEU A 16 9.80 -49.60 -16.32
C LEU A 16 9.40 -48.90 -15.02
N ILE A 17 10.45 -48.49 -14.32
CA ILE A 17 10.44 -47.70 -13.09
C ILE A 17 9.64 -46.41 -13.29
N THR A 18 8.84 -46.13 -12.28
CA THR A 18 7.97 -45.00 -12.01
C THR A 18 8.63 -43.63 -12.11
N ALA A 19 7.90 -42.63 -12.59
CA ALA A 19 8.06 -41.24 -12.14
C ALA A 19 6.67 -40.63 -11.96
N ILE A 20 6.07 -40.87 -10.79
CA ILE A 20 5.06 -39.93 -10.29
C ILE A 20 5.87 -38.66 -10.03
N LEU A 21 5.68 -37.63 -10.85
CA LEU A 21 6.16 -36.29 -10.52
C LEU A 21 5.34 -35.82 -9.32
N ALA A 22 5.71 -36.27 -8.12
CA ALA A 22 5.40 -35.53 -6.92
C ALA A 22 6.16 -34.21 -7.06
N SER A 23 5.53 -33.24 -7.71
CA SER A 23 5.91 -31.85 -7.58
C SER A 23 5.75 -31.53 -6.10
N CYS A 24 6.81 -31.75 -5.33
CA CYS A 24 6.90 -31.30 -3.96
C CYS A 24 7.01 -29.78 -4.03
N ASN A 25 5.87 -29.12 -4.22
CA ASN A 25 5.77 -27.69 -4.07
C ASN A 25 5.86 -27.46 -2.55
N LYS A 26 7.08 -27.27 -2.05
CA LYS A 26 7.27 -26.95 -0.63
C LYS A 26 6.65 -25.60 -0.38
N ASP A 27 5.51 -25.62 0.31
CA ASP A 27 4.87 -24.42 0.82
C ASP A 27 5.82 -23.74 1.81
N VAL A 28 6.20 -22.50 1.49
CA VAL A 28 7.07 -21.66 2.31
C VAL A 28 6.15 -20.68 3.05
N PRO A 29 5.94 -20.85 4.36
CA PRO A 29 4.99 -20.04 5.10
C PRO A 29 5.49 -18.60 5.23
N LEU A 30 4.58 -17.64 5.07
CA LEU A 30 4.87 -16.24 5.36
C LEU A 30 4.91 -16.02 6.88
N THR A 31 6.01 -15.43 7.36
CA THR A 31 6.27 -15.23 8.80
C THR A 31 6.35 -13.76 9.21
N GLY A 32 6.52 -12.85 8.24
CA GLY A 32 6.57 -11.41 8.50
C GLY A 32 6.22 -10.59 7.26
N ILE A 33 5.64 -9.43 7.49
CA ILE A 33 5.42 -8.40 6.46
C ILE A 33 5.87 -7.05 7.01
N GLU A 34 6.48 -6.25 6.15
CA GLU A 34 6.86 -4.87 6.41
C GLU A 34 6.47 -4.01 5.20
N LEU A 35 6.34 -2.70 5.40
CA LEU A 35 6.17 -1.74 4.31
C LEU A 35 7.49 -1.01 4.09
N ASP A 36 7.79 -0.69 2.83
CA ASP A 36 8.98 0.10 2.48
C ASP A 36 8.94 1.53 3.05
N LYS A 37 7.77 1.98 3.50
CA LYS A 37 7.53 3.28 4.15
C LYS A 37 6.56 3.13 5.31
N VAL A 38 6.88 3.75 6.45
CA VAL A 38 6.00 3.86 7.62
C VAL A 38 5.30 5.22 7.72
N ASN A 39 5.84 6.21 7.01
CA ASN A 39 5.22 7.52 6.82
C ASN A 39 5.51 8.03 5.41
N CYS A 40 4.58 8.78 4.83
CA CYS A 40 4.79 9.44 3.55
C CYS A 40 3.90 10.67 3.38
N GLU A 41 4.34 11.56 2.50
CA GLU A 41 3.61 12.75 2.10
C GLU A 41 3.26 12.63 0.62
N ILE A 42 1.98 12.79 0.27
CA ILE A 42 1.50 12.72 -1.12
C ILE A 42 0.61 13.92 -1.43
N MET A 43 0.67 14.45 -2.65
CA MET A 43 -0.21 15.54 -3.04
C MET A 43 -1.62 15.03 -3.34
N VAL A 44 -2.63 15.89 -3.14
CA VAL A 44 -3.99 15.62 -3.63
C VAL A 44 -3.96 15.24 -5.11
N GLY A 45 -4.60 14.12 -5.45
CA GLY A 45 -4.67 13.56 -6.79
C GLY A 45 -3.44 12.79 -7.27
N ALA A 46 -2.35 12.76 -6.49
CA ALA A 46 -1.18 11.96 -6.80
C ALA A 46 -1.32 10.51 -6.28
N ASP A 47 -0.59 9.61 -6.94
CA ASP A 47 -0.49 8.21 -6.56
C ASP A 47 0.91 7.91 -5.98
N LEU A 48 0.98 7.02 -5.01
CA LEU A 48 2.22 6.51 -4.41
C LEU A 48 2.16 4.98 -4.35
N ASN A 49 3.23 4.33 -4.79
CA ASN A 49 3.38 2.90 -4.60
C ASN A 49 3.98 2.61 -3.22
N LEU A 50 3.27 1.78 -2.46
CA LEU A 50 3.64 1.29 -1.14
C LEU A 50 3.96 -0.20 -1.26
N ALA A 51 5.24 -0.54 -1.16
CA ALA A 51 5.73 -1.89 -1.41
C ALA A 51 5.74 -2.71 -0.12
N VAL A 52 5.39 -3.99 -0.23
CA VAL A 52 5.43 -4.94 0.89
C VAL A 52 6.71 -5.76 0.80
N ILE A 53 7.44 -5.83 1.91
CA ILE A 53 8.63 -6.65 2.10
C ILE A 53 8.17 -7.91 2.86
N PHE A 54 8.41 -9.08 2.28
CA PHE A 54 7.97 -10.36 2.81
C PHE A 54 9.12 -11.13 3.45
N THR A 55 8.85 -11.78 4.58
CA THR A 55 9.79 -12.65 5.28
C THR A 55 9.21 -14.05 5.45
N PRO A 56 9.81 -15.10 4.88
CA PRO A 56 10.93 -15.05 3.93
C PRO A 56 10.49 -14.47 2.57
N VAL A 57 11.46 -13.99 1.77
CA VAL A 57 11.19 -13.34 0.49
C VAL A 57 10.56 -14.27 -0.54
N ASP A 58 10.72 -15.58 -0.39
CA ASP A 58 10.19 -16.65 -1.25
C ASP A 58 8.95 -17.33 -0.68
N ALA A 59 8.27 -16.69 0.30
CA ALA A 59 6.98 -17.16 0.78
C ALA A 59 6.01 -17.47 -0.37
N THR A 60 5.29 -18.59 -0.26
CA THR A 60 4.49 -19.14 -1.35
C THR A 60 3.24 -18.30 -1.63
N ASN A 61 2.61 -17.77 -0.59
CA ASN A 61 1.49 -16.84 -0.69
C ASN A 61 1.89 -15.44 -0.20
N LYS A 62 1.63 -14.44 -1.04
CA LYS A 62 1.98 -13.03 -0.82
C LYS A 62 0.78 -12.11 -1.04
N ASN A 63 -0.43 -12.66 -0.97
CA ASN A 63 -1.63 -11.86 -1.12
C ASN A 63 -1.82 -10.97 0.11
N ILE A 64 -2.14 -9.71 -0.15
CA ILE A 64 -2.29 -8.68 0.86
C ILE A 64 -3.65 -8.01 0.71
N LEU A 65 -4.38 -7.94 1.82
CA LEU A 65 -5.56 -7.10 1.97
C LEU A 65 -5.11 -5.69 2.33
N TRP A 66 -5.57 -4.73 1.55
CA TRP A 66 -5.29 -3.32 1.74
C TRP A 66 -6.52 -2.60 2.30
N GLU A 67 -6.31 -1.76 3.30
CA GLU A 67 -7.35 -0.96 3.94
C GLU A 67 -6.86 0.48 4.14
N SER A 68 -7.75 1.45 3.98
CA SER A 68 -7.53 2.84 4.38
C SER A 68 -8.38 3.19 5.59
N GLY A 69 -7.75 3.74 6.62
CA GLY A 69 -8.45 4.25 7.80
C GLY A 69 -9.26 5.53 7.54
N ASN A 70 -9.07 6.19 6.38
CA ASN A 70 -9.89 7.32 5.97
C ASN A 70 -9.87 7.48 4.43
N THR A 71 -10.90 6.93 3.78
CA THR A 71 -11.05 6.96 2.31
C THR A 71 -11.33 8.34 1.73
N ASP A 72 -11.86 9.27 2.54
CA ASP A 72 -12.09 10.65 2.10
C ASP A 72 -10.77 11.43 1.98
N VAL A 73 -9.73 10.97 2.69
CA VAL A 73 -8.38 11.54 2.65
C VAL A 73 -7.49 10.78 1.68
N ALA A 74 -7.39 9.45 1.79
CA ALA A 74 -6.59 8.64 0.88
C ALA A 74 -7.24 7.28 0.62
N THR A 75 -7.17 6.80 -0.61
CA THR A 75 -7.61 5.44 -0.99
C THR A 75 -6.40 4.57 -1.29
N VAL A 76 -6.57 3.24 -1.21
CA VAL A 76 -5.53 2.28 -1.56
C VAL A 76 -6.13 1.16 -2.42
N ASN A 77 -5.42 0.78 -3.48
CA ASN A 77 -5.77 -0.36 -4.33
C ASN A 77 -4.49 -1.10 -4.71
N ASN A 78 -4.33 -2.35 -4.27
CA ASN A 78 -3.16 -3.18 -4.54
C ASN A 78 -1.81 -2.47 -4.26
N GLY A 79 -1.71 -1.78 -3.11
CA GLY A 79 -0.52 -1.03 -2.70
C GLY A 79 -0.35 0.33 -3.39
N ILE A 80 -1.22 0.70 -4.33
CA ILE A 80 -1.26 2.03 -4.92
C ILE A 80 -2.15 2.91 -4.05
N VAL A 81 -1.52 3.82 -3.32
CA VAL A 81 -2.18 4.82 -2.48
C VAL A 81 -2.45 6.08 -3.30
N ARG A 82 -3.69 6.57 -3.30
CA ARG A 82 -4.09 7.80 -3.99
C ARG A 82 -4.56 8.86 -3.01
N GLY A 83 -4.02 10.07 -3.10
CA GLY A 83 -4.46 11.23 -2.33
C GLY A 83 -5.81 11.75 -2.83
N VAL A 84 -6.79 11.86 -1.94
CA VAL A 84 -8.16 12.32 -2.26
C VAL A 84 -8.37 13.74 -1.75
N SER A 85 -8.12 14.01 -0.48
CA SER A 85 -8.27 15.32 0.13
C SER A 85 -7.25 15.56 1.25
N LEU A 86 -7.07 16.81 1.66
CA LEU A 86 -6.10 17.19 2.69
C LEU A 86 -6.38 16.48 4.01
N GLY A 87 -5.34 15.93 4.63
CA GLY A 87 -5.47 15.31 5.94
C GLY A 87 -4.50 14.16 6.14
N LYS A 88 -4.80 13.32 7.13
CA LYS A 88 -4.05 12.10 7.42
C LYS A 88 -4.94 10.86 7.27
N ALA A 89 -4.37 9.81 6.71
CA ALA A 89 -4.97 8.49 6.64
C ALA A 89 -3.93 7.43 7.00
N ILE A 90 -4.33 6.39 7.71
CA ILE A 90 -3.48 5.24 7.98
C ILE A 90 -3.81 4.18 6.93
N ILE A 91 -2.83 3.78 6.13
CA ILE A 91 -2.95 2.66 5.20
C ILE A 91 -2.43 1.41 5.88
N LYS A 92 -3.19 0.33 5.78
CA LYS A 92 -2.92 -0.95 6.43
C LYS A 92 -2.81 -2.05 5.40
N ALA A 93 -1.74 -2.82 5.47
CA ALA A 93 -1.52 -4.06 4.73
C ALA A 93 -1.66 -5.25 5.70
N THR A 94 -2.49 -6.23 5.36
CA THR A 94 -2.71 -7.45 6.14
C THR A 94 -2.51 -8.68 5.27
N SER A 95 -1.77 -9.69 5.74
CA SER A 95 -1.67 -10.96 5.02
C SER A 95 -3.02 -11.68 4.95
N GLU A 96 -3.39 -12.19 3.78
CA GLU A 96 -4.59 -13.02 3.61
C GLU A 96 -4.51 -14.34 4.37
N GLU A 97 -3.31 -14.93 4.51
CA GLU A 97 -3.12 -16.22 5.19
C GLU A 97 -3.09 -16.09 6.71
N ASN A 98 -2.60 -14.95 7.20
CA ASN A 98 -2.42 -14.74 8.62
C ASN A 98 -2.72 -13.29 8.99
N SER A 99 -3.92 -13.07 9.53
CA SER A 99 -4.39 -11.76 9.96
C SER A 99 -3.57 -11.14 11.09
N SER A 100 -2.69 -11.90 11.77
CA SER A 100 -1.74 -11.32 12.75
C SER A 100 -0.54 -10.62 12.10
N LEU A 101 -0.25 -10.92 10.82
CA LEU A 101 0.79 -10.25 10.06
C LEU A 101 0.21 -8.99 9.42
N GLN A 102 0.56 -7.84 10.01
CA GLN A 102 0.06 -6.53 9.61
C GLN A 102 1.21 -5.52 9.56
N ALA A 103 1.11 -4.57 8.63
CA ALA A 103 1.99 -3.41 8.57
C ALA A 103 1.18 -2.15 8.22
N THR A 104 1.61 -0.99 8.71
CA THR A 104 0.89 0.27 8.54
C THR A 104 1.81 1.40 8.05
N CYS A 105 1.20 2.35 7.33
CA CYS A 105 1.85 3.56 6.85
C CYS A 105 0.95 4.77 7.15
N GLU A 106 1.46 5.78 7.84
CA GLU A 106 0.76 7.07 7.97
C GLU A 106 0.98 7.90 6.70
N VAL A 107 -0.11 8.16 5.98
CA VAL A 107 -0.12 8.99 4.77
C VAL A 107 -0.64 10.36 5.15
N THR A 108 0.17 11.39 4.91
CA THR A 108 -0.27 12.79 4.97
C THR A 108 -0.52 13.30 3.56
N VAL A 109 -1.76 13.68 3.27
CA VAL A 109 -2.16 14.25 1.98
C VAL A 109 -2.07 15.76 2.05
N VAL A 110 -1.25 16.33 1.18
CA VAL A 110 -0.91 17.76 1.12
C VAL A 110 -1.47 18.41 -0.14
N PRO A 111 -1.48 19.75 -0.21
CA PRO A 111 -2.07 20.42 -1.35
C PRO A 111 -1.44 20.02 -2.68
N SER A 112 -2.23 20.04 -3.75
CA SER A 112 -1.70 19.94 -5.10
C SER A 112 -1.04 21.25 -5.54
N ASN A 113 -0.21 21.18 -6.57
CA ASN A 113 0.52 22.35 -7.05
C ASN A 113 -0.43 23.44 -7.56
N GLY A 114 -0.32 24.64 -6.99
CA GLY A 114 -1.17 25.79 -7.30
C GLY A 114 -2.56 25.73 -6.67
N GLN A 115 -2.85 24.75 -5.80
CA GLN A 115 -4.15 24.65 -5.14
C GLN A 115 -4.45 25.92 -4.34
N GLN A 116 -5.69 26.41 -4.49
CA GLN A 116 -6.19 27.56 -3.75
C GLN A 116 -6.94 27.07 -2.51
N ILE A 117 -6.59 27.60 -1.35
CA ILE A 117 -7.19 27.24 -0.07
C ILE A 117 -7.68 28.50 0.61
N THR A 118 -8.98 28.61 0.81
CA THR A 118 -9.57 29.70 1.59
C THR A 118 -9.53 29.34 3.07
N VAL A 119 -8.99 30.23 3.90
CA VAL A 119 -8.90 30.06 5.35
C VAL A 119 -9.66 31.20 6.02
N SER A 120 -10.45 30.88 7.03
CA SER A 120 -11.23 31.84 7.82
C SER A 120 -11.39 31.35 9.25
N GLY A 121 -11.49 32.26 10.21
CA GLY A 121 -11.84 31.93 11.60
C GLY A 121 -10.66 31.37 12.40
N ASP A 122 -10.93 30.37 13.25
CA ASP A 122 -9.97 29.88 14.23
C ASP A 122 -9.27 28.60 13.75
N LEU A 123 -7.94 28.61 13.74
CA LEU A 123 -7.10 27.41 13.65
C LEU A 123 -6.85 26.89 15.08
N THR A 124 -7.51 25.80 15.44
CA THR A 124 -7.47 25.21 16.79
C THR A 124 -6.56 23.98 16.90
N ALA A 125 -5.96 23.55 15.80
CA ALA A 125 -5.03 22.43 15.70
C ALA A 125 -3.80 22.82 14.88
N ASP A 126 -2.68 22.13 15.13
CA ASP A 126 -1.44 22.36 14.40
C ASP A 126 -1.66 22.23 12.90
N THR A 127 -1.30 23.28 12.18
CA THR A 127 -1.56 23.41 10.75
C THR A 127 -0.28 23.79 10.05
N ARG A 128 -0.01 23.16 8.91
CA ARG A 128 1.11 23.50 8.02
C ARG A 128 0.56 24.09 6.73
N TRP A 129 1.09 25.24 6.33
CA TRP A 129 0.86 25.83 5.02
C TRP A 129 2.04 25.58 4.10
N TYR A 130 1.76 25.07 2.92
CA TYR A 130 2.75 24.56 1.98
C TYR A 130 3.06 25.57 0.88
N ALA A 131 4.33 25.63 0.46
CA ALA A 131 4.80 26.58 -0.54
C ALA A 131 4.19 26.35 -1.94
N ASN A 132 3.72 25.14 -2.22
CA ASN A 132 3.07 24.78 -3.47
C ASN A 132 1.59 25.21 -3.54
N ALA A 133 1.02 25.77 -2.47
CA ALA A 133 -0.37 26.23 -2.43
C ALA A 133 -0.48 27.75 -2.27
N ARG A 134 -1.69 28.27 -2.52
CA ARG A 134 -2.05 29.68 -2.33
C ARG A 134 -3.15 29.78 -1.30
N TYR A 135 -2.88 30.47 -0.20
CA TYR A 135 -3.82 30.64 0.90
C TYR A 135 -4.52 32.00 0.79
N PHE A 136 -5.85 31.99 0.81
CA PHE A 136 -6.70 33.18 0.75
C PHE A 136 -7.38 33.36 2.11
N LEU A 137 -7.03 34.44 2.82
CA LEU A 137 -7.59 34.74 4.14
C LEU A 137 -8.90 35.49 3.97
N SER A 138 -10.00 34.81 4.26
CA SER A 138 -11.36 35.38 4.27
C SER A 138 -11.67 35.91 5.66
N GLY A 139 -11.38 37.20 5.86
CA GLY A 139 -11.47 37.86 7.16
C GLY A 139 -10.26 37.57 8.05
N PHE A 140 -10.46 37.67 9.36
CA PHE A 140 -9.41 37.38 10.33
C PHE A 140 -9.22 35.87 10.51
N VAL A 141 -7.96 35.44 10.58
CA VAL A 141 -7.58 34.08 10.94
C VAL A 141 -6.80 34.12 12.25
N TYR A 142 -7.26 33.38 13.25
CA TYR A 142 -6.65 33.32 14.57
C TYR A 142 -6.07 31.95 14.83
N VAL A 143 -4.84 31.87 15.29
CA VAL A 143 -4.28 30.62 15.84
C VAL A 143 -4.63 30.57 17.33
N LYS A 144 -5.39 29.57 17.74
CA LYS A 144 -5.91 29.42 19.10
C LYS A 144 -5.55 28.05 19.67
N ASN A 145 -5.92 27.82 20.94
CA ASN A 145 -5.75 26.52 21.61
C ASN A 145 -4.28 26.02 21.66
N ASN A 146 -3.32 26.94 21.80
CA ASN A 146 -1.89 26.65 21.73
C ASN A 146 -1.44 25.92 20.44
N ALA A 147 -2.25 25.99 19.38
CA ALA A 147 -1.89 25.45 18.09
C ALA A 147 -0.72 26.21 17.47
N THR A 148 0.01 25.53 16.59
CA THR A 148 1.08 26.11 15.78
C THR A 148 0.65 26.20 14.32
N LEU A 149 0.71 27.39 13.75
CA LEU A 149 0.69 27.56 12.29
C LEU A 149 2.13 27.60 11.78
N THR A 150 2.55 26.53 11.11
CA THR A 150 3.84 26.47 10.41
C THR A 150 3.66 26.88 8.96
N ILE A 151 4.44 27.85 8.49
CA ILE A 151 4.38 28.36 7.12
C ILE A 151 5.71 28.04 6.43
N GLU A 152 5.66 27.30 5.34
CA GLU A 152 6.86 27.01 4.55
C GLU A 152 7.39 28.28 3.86
N PRO A 153 8.73 28.45 3.76
CA PRO A 153 9.31 29.50 2.95
C PRO A 153 8.79 29.47 1.51
N GLY A 154 8.37 30.62 0.99
CA GLY A 154 7.82 30.74 -0.37
C GLY A 154 6.30 30.55 -0.47
N THR A 155 5.61 30.25 0.64
CA THR A 155 4.14 30.18 0.67
C THR A 155 3.50 31.52 0.31
N ILE A 156 2.54 31.49 -0.62
CA ILE A 156 1.76 32.67 -1.02
C ILE A 156 0.52 32.78 -0.13
N ILE A 157 0.40 33.88 0.59
CA ILE A 157 -0.74 34.19 1.45
C ILE A 157 -1.34 35.53 0.99
N LYS A 158 -2.65 35.57 0.77
CA LYS A 158 -3.37 36.74 0.29
C LYS A 158 -4.54 37.04 1.21
N GLY A 159 -4.64 38.26 1.71
CA GLY A 159 -5.91 38.75 2.25
C GLY A 159 -6.91 38.95 1.12
N VAL A 160 -8.14 38.47 1.29
CA VAL A 160 -9.25 38.87 0.42
C VAL A 160 -10.01 40.02 1.09
N SER A 161 -10.29 41.06 0.31
CA SER A 161 -11.11 42.23 0.71
C SER A 161 -12.58 41.95 0.53
#